data_AF-A0A943PWT4-F1
#
_entry.id   AF-A0A943PWT4-F1
#
_cell.length_a   1.000
_cell.length_b   1.000
_cell.length_c   1.000
_cell.angle_alpha   90.00
_cell.angle_beta   90.00
_cell.angle_gamma   90.00
#
_symmetry.space_group_name_H-M   'P 1'
#
loop_
_entity.id
_entity.type
_entity.pdbx_description
1 polymer ?
#
loop_
_entity_poly.entity_id
_entity_poly.type
_entity_poly.pdbx_seq_one_letter_code
_entity_poly.pdbx_strand_id
1 'polypeptide(L)'
;KYGLIDLVWNSYTSSVKKRQYQGIFQGFRIPETQTKFGEKVRAYYLPEQEFWSVRKLNKWVNGDELLNEKELETIEKACYVSNRLSLKQAKEKYPDWYERRIVKGDKSRKKWNIKRDLYDWWKRKITNNESVVTGHRYYCIMSLAMYGYKCDVPLEEVKKDANDLLIEMESKTTDENNHFTEKDIEDALRAYQECYMTFPRKDIEILTGISIPANKRNGRKQADHIKMMNLIRDEINRNVNWRQGNGRKEKKDIVLEWRIKNQLGTKAQCIKETGLSKPTVYKWWEYAGERLKTE
;
A
#
# COMPACT_ATOMS: atom_id res chain seq x y z
N LYS A 1 19.90 9.28 9.18
CA LYS A 1 20.44 8.04 8.57
C LYS A 1 21.13 8.32 7.24
N TYR A 2 20.38 8.69 6.19
CA TYR A 2 20.92 8.90 4.84
C TYR A 2 22.08 9.90 4.82
N GLY A 3 21.90 11.10 5.38
CA GLY A 3 22.98 12.10 5.42
C GLY A 3 24.23 11.68 6.21
N LEU A 4 24.11 10.82 7.23
CA LEU A 4 25.28 10.27 7.93
C LEU A 4 26.01 9.23 7.06
N ILE A 5 25.26 8.41 6.32
CA ILE A 5 25.84 7.49 5.34
C ILE A 5 26.59 8.29 4.27
N ASP A 6 26.06 9.43 3.83
CA ASP A 6 26.71 10.28 2.85
C ASP A 6 28.01 10.91 3.35
N LEU A 7 28.06 11.29 4.63
CA LEU A 7 29.26 11.81 5.26
C LEU A 7 30.33 10.72 5.43
N VAL A 8 29.92 9.56 5.92
CA VAL A 8 30.84 8.46 6.22
C VAL A 8 31.29 7.74 4.94
N TRP A 9 30.46 7.64 3.90
CA TRP A 9 30.79 6.92 2.66
C TRP A 9 31.43 7.84 1.63
N ASN A 10 32.74 8.03 1.75
CA ASN A 10 33.55 8.87 0.87
C ASN A 10 34.78 8.08 0.38
N SER A 11 35.63 8.73 -0.43
CA SER A 11 36.80 8.09 -1.06
C SER A 11 37.83 7.55 -0.06
N TYR A 12 37.84 8.04 1.18
CA TYR A 12 38.78 7.60 2.22
C TYR A 12 38.29 6.38 3.01
N THR A 13 36.99 6.10 2.96
CA THR A 13 36.34 5.09 3.82
C THR A 13 35.69 3.96 3.04
N SER A 14 35.50 4.12 1.73
CA SER A 14 34.93 3.09 0.87
C SER A 14 35.58 3.10 -0.52
N SER A 15 35.96 1.92 -1.00
CA SER A 15 36.41 1.67 -2.38
C SER A 15 35.24 1.46 -3.35
N VAL A 16 34.00 1.38 -2.84
CA VAL A 16 32.81 1.08 -3.65
C VAL A 16 32.21 2.38 -4.20
N LYS A 17 32.20 2.50 -5.54
CA LYS A 17 31.72 3.70 -6.26
C LYS A 17 30.25 4.04 -6.02
N LYS A 18 29.39 3.02 -5.82
CA LYS A 18 27.95 3.22 -5.55
C LYS A 18 27.67 3.06 -4.06
N ARG A 19 27.13 4.12 -3.43
CA ARG A 19 26.71 4.11 -2.02
C ARG A 19 25.63 3.07 -1.77
N GLN A 20 25.80 2.27 -0.72
CA GLN A 20 24.77 1.33 -0.26
C GLN A 20 24.07 1.91 0.97
N TYR A 21 22.74 1.98 0.94
CA TYR A 21 21.95 2.47 2.05
C TYR A 21 21.25 1.32 2.78
N GLN A 22 21.70 1.03 4.00
CA GLN A 22 21.15 -0.03 4.84
C GLN A 22 20.14 0.49 5.86
N GLY A 23 19.21 -0.36 6.31
CA GLY A 23 18.19 0.00 7.31
C GLY A 23 18.79 0.25 8.71
N ILE A 24 18.17 1.13 9.52
CA ILE A 24 18.61 1.36 10.91
C ILE A 24 18.31 0.18 11.85
N PHE A 25 17.44 -0.74 11.42
CA PHE A 25 17.05 -1.93 12.18
C PHE A 25 17.82 -3.17 11.76
N GLN A 26 18.93 -3.02 11.03
CA GLN A 26 19.76 -4.15 10.70
C GLN A 26 20.35 -4.73 11.99
N GLY A 27 20.13 -6.02 12.20
CA GLY A 27 20.71 -6.73 13.34
C GLY A 27 22.23 -6.66 13.26
N PHE A 28 22.86 -6.13 14.30
CA PHE A 28 24.30 -6.23 14.45
C PHE A 28 24.68 -7.70 14.68
N ARG A 29 25.79 -8.14 14.10
CA ARG A 29 26.31 -9.47 14.40
C ARG A 29 26.82 -9.49 15.83
N ILE A 30 26.53 -10.57 16.54
CA ILE A 30 27.00 -10.77 17.92
C ILE A 30 28.53 -10.96 17.85
N PRO A 31 29.31 -10.31 18.72
CA PRO A 31 30.75 -10.56 18.83
C PRO A 31 31.06 -12.06 18.94
N GLU A 32 32.22 -12.46 18.43
CA GLU A 32 32.70 -13.85 18.34
C GLU A 32 31.99 -14.77 17.34
N THR A 33 30.86 -14.35 16.75
CA THR A 33 30.22 -15.09 15.66
C THR A 33 31.02 -14.97 14.34
N GLN A 34 30.82 -15.92 13.43
CA GLN A 34 31.49 -15.93 12.12
C GLN A 34 30.79 -15.02 11.09
N THR A 35 31.57 -14.33 10.25
CA THR A 35 31.09 -13.61 9.07
C THR A 35 30.77 -14.58 7.93
N LYS A 36 30.19 -14.07 6.83
CA LYS A 36 29.99 -14.87 5.60
C LYS A 36 31.32 -15.44 5.06
N PHE A 37 32.44 -14.78 5.36
CA PHE A 37 33.79 -15.16 4.94
C PHE A 37 34.55 -15.96 6.00
N GLY A 38 33.89 -16.39 7.09
CA GLY A 38 34.49 -17.20 8.15
C GLY A 38 35.29 -16.43 9.21
N GLU A 39 35.40 -15.11 9.08
CA GLU A 39 36.11 -14.27 10.05
C GLU A 39 35.31 -14.10 11.35
N LYS A 40 35.98 -13.95 12.49
CA LYS A 40 35.30 -13.69 13.77
C LYS A 40 34.97 -12.21 13.93
N VAL A 41 33.71 -11.90 14.23
CA VAL A 41 33.25 -10.55 14.54
C VAL A 41 33.88 -10.08 15.85
N ARG A 42 34.47 -8.88 15.85
CA ARG A 42 35.05 -8.25 17.05
C ARG A 42 34.32 -6.95 17.37
N ALA A 43 34.18 -6.64 18.65
CA ALA A 43 33.69 -5.37 19.12
C ALA A 43 34.75 -4.70 20.01
N TYR A 44 34.82 -3.37 19.92
CA TYR A 44 35.73 -2.57 20.74
C TYR A 44 34.88 -1.70 21.67
N TYR A 45 35.18 -1.74 22.96
CA TYR A 45 34.56 -0.87 23.95
C TYR A 45 35.51 0.30 24.25
N LEU A 46 35.01 1.52 24.09
CA LEU A 46 35.77 2.75 24.33
C LEU A 46 35.14 3.47 25.54
N PRO A 47 35.61 3.20 26.78
CA PRO A 47 34.96 3.69 28.00
C PRO A 47 35.03 5.21 28.17
N GLU A 48 36.06 5.85 27.62
CA GLU A 48 36.30 7.29 27.75
C GLU A 48 35.59 8.12 26.68
N GLN A 49 34.99 7.46 25.68
CA GLN A 49 34.30 8.16 24.60
C GLN A 49 32.86 8.50 25.00
N GLU A 50 32.49 9.75 24.81
CA GLU A 50 31.14 10.21 25.06
C GLU A 50 30.17 9.57 24.05
N PHE A 51 28.99 9.15 24.52
CA PHE A 51 27.95 8.65 23.63
C PHE A 51 27.41 9.76 22.72
N TRP A 52 27.22 9.41 21.45
CA TRP A 52 26.65 10.31 20.46
C TRP A 52 25.12 10.31 20.55
N SER A 53 24.53 11.48 20.79
CA SER A 53 23.08 11.67 20.64
C SER A 53 22.71 11.94 19.18
N VAL A 54 21.45 11.66 18.81
CA VAL A 54 20.94 11.99 17.47
C VAL A 54 21.12 13.48 17.17
N ARG A 55 20.91 14.36 18.16
CA ARG A 55 21.15 15.81 18.03
C ARG A 55 22.61 16.17 17.77
N LYS A 56 23.56 15.50 18.43
CA LYS A 56 24.99 15.71 18.15
C LYS A 56 25.37 15.27 16.75
N LEU A 57 24.85 14.12 16.31
CA LEU A 57 25.06 13.60 14.95
C LEU A 57 24.42 14.50 13.88
N ASN A 58 23.25 15.08 14.16
CA ASN A 58 22.54 15.95 13.22
C ASN A 58 23.34 17.20 12.85
N LYS A 59 24.26 17.67 13.70
CA LYS A 59 25.15 18.81 13.39
C LYS A 59 26.07 18.57 12.19
N TRP A 60 26.28 17.31 11.82
CA TRP A 60 27.15 16.91 10.72
C TRP A 60 26.39 16.62 9.43
N VAL A 61 25.06 16.62 9.48
CA VAL A 61 24.20 16.38 8.32
C VAL A 61 23.81 17.72 7.71
N ASN A 62 23.75 17.78 6.38
CA ASN A 62 23.33 18.98 5.64
C ASN A 62 22.22 18.61 4.65
N GLY A 63 21.54 19.62 4.09
CA GLY A 63 20.55 19.42 3.04
C GLY A 63 19.21 18.88 3.55
N ASP A 64 18.53 18.12 2.70
CA ASP A 64 17.17 17.61 2.94
C ASP A 64 17.13 16.58 4.08
N GLU A 65 18.28 16.01 4.46
CA GLU A 65 18.42 15.02 5.52
C GLU A 65 18.63 15.65 6.91
N LEU A 66 18.83 16.97 7.00
CA LEU A 66 19.00 17.69 8.25
C LEU A 66 17.67 17.73 9.01
N LEU A 67 17.65 17.16 10.21
CA LEU A 67 16.45 17.17 11.05
C LEU A 67 16.23 18.56 11.65
N ASN A 68 14.98 19.01 11.66
CA ASN A 68 14.61 20.25 12.34
C ASN A 68 14.44 20.04 13.85
N GLU A 69 14.35 21.14 14.59
CA GLU A 69 14.29 21.12 16.06
C GLU A 69 13.09 20.31 16.59
N LYS A 70 11.95 20.38 15.90
CA LYS A 70 10.74 19.62 16.28
C LYS A 70 10.93 18.12 16.10
N GLU A 71 11.59 17.70 15.03
CA GLU A 71 11.91 16.29 14.76
C GLU A 71 12.92 15.76 15.78
N LEU A 72 13.96 16.54 16.09
CA LEU A 72 14.94 16.19 17.12
C LEU A 72 14.30 16.05 18.49
N GLU A 73 13.49 17.03 18.90
CA GLU A 73 12.73 16.93 20.15
C GLU A 73 11.81 15.72 20.16
N THR A 74 11.16 15.39 19.04
CA THR A 74 10.31 14.21 18.95
C THR A 74 11.12 12.93 19.17
N ILE A 75 12.34 12.83 18.64
CA ILE A 75 13.21 11.66 18.79
C ILE A 75 13.79 11.57 20.22
N GLU A 76 14.21 12.69 20.80
CA GLU A 76 14.81 12.72 22.15
C GLU A 76 13.75 12.56 23.24
N LYS A 77 12.58 13.19 23.07
CA LYS A 77 11.42 13.05 23.96
C LYS A 77 10.58 11.82 23.63
N ALA A 78 10.91 11.06 22.59
CA ALA A 78 10.40 9.70 22.40
C ALA A 78 10.97 8.76 23.47
N CYS A 79 10.79 9.11 24.74
CA CYS A 79 10.48 8.11 25.73
C CYS A 79 9.30 7.32 25.18
N TYR A 80 9.41 6.01 25.20
CA TYR A 80 8.28 5.13 24.95
C TYR A 80 7.25 5.38 26.08
N VAL A 81 6.43 6.42 25.91
CA VAL A 81 5.29 6.71 26.77
C VAL A 81 4.17 5.88 26.19
N SER A 82 3.97 4.69 26.74
CA SER A 82 2.86 3.85 26.32
C SER A 82 1.56 4.54 26.75
N ASN A 83 0.99 5.39 25.89
CA ASN A 83 -0.43 5.73 25.94
C ASN A 83 -1.28 4.52 25.50
N ARG A 84 -0.80 3.31 25.83
CA ARG A 84 -1.39 2.04 25.48
C ARG A 84 -2.58 1.86 26.41
N LEU A 85 -3.75 1.74 25.80
CA LEU A 85 -4.94 1.26 26.48
C LEU A 85 -4.60 -0.05 27.20
N SER A 86 -4.97 -0.15 28.48
CA SER A 86 -4.95 -1.44 29.16
C SER A 86 -5.84 -2.43 28.41
N LEU A 87 -5.55 -3.73 28.52
CA LEU A 87 -6.37 -4.77 27.89
C LEU A 87 -7.85 -4.66 28.29
N LYS A 88 -8.13 -4.28 29.54
CA LYS A 88 -9.50 -4.02 30.03
C LYS A 88 -10.16 -2.85 29.30
N GLN A 89 -9.48 -1.70 29.18
CA GLN A 89 -10.00 -0.55 28.44
C GLN A 89 -10.13 -0.83 26.94
N ALA A 90 -9.22 -1.62 26.37
CA ALA A 90 -9.30 -2.04 24.97
C ALA A 90 -10.49 -2.98 24.71
N LYS A 91 -10.83 -3.86 25.66
CA LYS A 91 -12.03 -4.71 25.61
C LYS A 91 -13.32 -3.89 25.62
N GLU A 92 -13.39 -2.84 26.44
CA GLU A 92 -14.55 -1.95 26.52
C GLU A 92 -14.68 -1.04 25.28
N LYS A 93 -13.57 -0.42 24.82
CA LYS A 93 -13.61 0.51 23.69
C LYS A 93 -13.62 -0.16 22.32
N TYR A 94 -13.01 -1.33 22.19
CA TYR A 94 -12.84 -2.06 20.93
C TYR A 94 -13.12 -3.57 21.09
N PRO A 95 -14.36 -3.96 21.44
CA PRO A 95 -14.70 -5.36 21.73
C PRO A 95 -14.38 -6.31 20.57
N ASP A 96 -14.69 -5.92 19.33
CA ASP A 96 -14.39 -6.73 18.13
C ASP A 96 -12.89 -6.91 17.90
N TRP A 97 -12.10 -5.86 18.17
CA TRP A 97 -10.64 -5.94 18.08
C TRP A 97 -10.09 -6.85 19.18
N TYR A 98 -10.60 -6.76 20.40
CA TYR A 98 -10.15 -7.57 21.54
C TYR A 98 -10.46 -9.05 21.31
N GLU A 99 -11.68 -9.36 20.90
CA GLU A 99 -12.10 -10.72 20.55
C GLU A 99 -11.22 -11.30 19.45
N ARG A 100 -10.96 -10.54 18.39
CA ARG A 100 -10.13 -10.99 17.27
C ARG A 100 -8.66 -11.14 17.65
N ARG A 101 -8.05 -10.12 18.26
CA ARG A 101 -6.59 -10.05 18.51
C ARG A 101 -6.15 -10.79 19.78
N ILE A 102 -6.96 -10.76 20.85
CA ILE A 102 -6.59 -11.29 22.17
C ILE A 102 -7.20 -12.66 22.41
N VAL A 103 -8.51 -12.83 22.15
CA VAL A 103 -9.19 -14.12 22.39
C VAL A 103 -8.86 -15.12 21.28
N LYS A 104 -9.09 -14.75 20.02
CA LYS A 104 -8.85 -15.63 18.86
C LYS A 104 -7.38 -15.65 18.40
N GLY A 105 -6.56 -14.72 18.89
CA GLY A 105 -5.15 -14.62 18.52
C GLY A 105 -4.89 -14.28 17.05
N ASP A 106 -5.91 -13.80 16.32
CA ASP A 106 -5.82 -13.49 14.90
C ASP A 106 -4.94 -12.26 14.68
N LYS A 107 -3.69 -12.48 14.27
CA LYS A 107 -2.73 -11.40 14.04
C LYS A 107 -2.89 -10.71 12.67
N SER A 108 -3.81 -11.19 11.82
CA SER A 108 -3.99 -10.71 10.46
C SER A 108 -4.39 -9.24 10.39
N ARG A 109 -3.57 -8.45 9.71
CA ARG A 109 -3.84 -7.09 9.28
C ARG A 109 -4.84 -7.14 8.15
N LYS A 110 -5.72 -6.14 8.10
CA LYS A 110 -6.64 -5.97 6.99
C LYS A 110 -5.82 -5.66 5.74
N LYS A 111 -5.72 -6.63 4.84
CA LYS A 111 -5.04 -6.52 3.57
C LYS A 111 -5.96 -5.85 2.55
N TRP A 112 -5.47 -4.81 1.88
CA TRP A 112 -6.15 -4.27 0.70
C TRP A 112 -6.07 -5.29 -0.42
N ASN A 113 -7.20 -5.58 -1.08
CA ASN A 113 -7.17 -6.42 -2.27
C ASN A 113 -6.42 -5.66 -3.38
N ILE A 114 -5.26 -6.18 -3.77
CA ILE A 114 -4.41 -5.61 -4.83
C ILE A 114 -4.46 -6.57 -6.01
N LYS A 115 -4.65 -6.03 -7.21
CA LYS A 115 -4.72 -6.82 -8.44
C LYS A 115 -3.40 -7.54 -8.73
N ARG A 116 -3.52 -8.75 -9.26
CA ARG A 116 -2.42 -9.58 -9.79
C ARG A 116 -1.51 -8.84 -10.77
N ASP A 117 -2.04 -7.86 -11.50
CA ASP A 117 -1.28 -7.00 -12.42
C ASP A 117 0.01 -6.42 -11.81
N LEU A 118 0.02 -6.13 -10.51
CA LEU A 118 1.21 -5.61 -9.82
C LEU A 118 2.33 -6.66 -9.74
N TYR A 119 1.99 -7.91 -9.45
CA TYR A 119 2.93 -9.03 -9.42
C TYR A 119 3.49 -9.31 -10.82
N ASP A 120 2.60 -9.46 -11.81
CA ASP A 120 3.00 -9.74 -13.20
C ASP A 120 3.80 -8.57 -13.81
N TRP A 121 3.48 -7.32 -13.44
CA TRP A 121 4.28 -6.16 -13.80
C TRP A 121 5.68 -6.23 -13.17
N TRP A 122 5.79 -6.55 -11.88
CA TRP A 122 7.09 -6.62 -11.21
C TRP A 122 7.98 -7.72 -11.78
N LYS A 123 7.41 -8.92 -11.99
CA LYS A 123 8.12 -10.04 -12.64
C LYS A 123 8.71 -9.60 -13.97
N ARG A 124 7.90 -9.04 -14.87
CA ARG A 124 8.38 -8.50 -16.15
C ARG A 124 9.40 -7.37 -15.98
N LYS A 125 9.29 -6.57 -14.92
CA LYS A 125 10.17 -5.43 -14.67
C LYS A 125 11.58 -5.87 -14.23
N ILE A 126 11.70 -6.98 -13.52
CA ILE A 126 13.00 -7.50 -13.06
C ILE A 126 13.66 -8.44 -14.08
N THR A 127 12.87 -9.09 -14.94
CA THR A 127 13.36 -9.90 -16.07
C THR A 127 14.05 -9.04 -17.12
N ASN A 128 15.23 -9.46 -17.57
CA ASN A 128 16.08 -8.81 -18.57
C ASN A 128 16.35 -7.32 -18.29
N ASN A 129 16.43 -6.93 -17.01
CA ASN A 129 16.65 -5.55 -16.63
C ASN A 129 18.12 -5.28 -16.29
N GLU A 130 18.76 -4.41 -17.07
CA GLU A 130 20.16 -4.00 -16.91
C GLU A 130 20.40 -3.16 -15.64
N SER A 131 19.37 -2.53 -15.08
CA SER A 131 19.47 -1.77 -13.83
C SER A 131 19.72 -2.67 -12.62
N VAL A 132 19.42 -3.97 -12.74
CA VAL A 132 19.69 -4.96 -11.71
C VAL A 132 21.17 -5.34 -11.79
N VAL A 133 21.96 -4.88 -10.82
CA VAL A 133 23.37 -5.26 -10.66
C VAL A 133 23.54 -6.20 -9.47
N THR A 134 24.76 -6.75 -9.29
CA THR A 134 25.15 -7.70 -8.24
C THR A 134 24.49 -7.44 -6.86
N GLY A 135 24.45 -6.18 -6.41
CA GLY A 135 23.89 -5.78 -5.12
C GLY A 135 22.35 -5.69 -5.01
N HIS A 136 21.62 -5.76 -6.13
CA HIS A 136 20.16 -5.57 -6.15
C HIS A 136 19.36 -6.86 -6.35
N ARG A 137 20.02 -7.95 -6.76
CA ARG A 137 19.39 -9.23 -7.15
C ARG A 137 18.52 -9.82 -6.05
N TYR A 138 19.09 -9.95 -4.85
CA TYR A 138 18.38 -10.40 -3.66
C TYR A 138 17.11 -9.58 -3.41
N TYR A 139 17.23 -8.25 -3.45
CA TYR A 139 16.10 -7.36 -3.21
C TYR A 139 15.03 -7.44 -4.31
N CYS A 140 15.40 -7.78 -5.55
CA CYS A 140 14.45 -8.00 -6.63
C CYS A 140 13.57 -9.23 -6.37
N ILE A 141 14.18 -10.34 -5.95
CA ILE A 141 13.47 -11.58 -5.57
C ILE A 141 12.68 -11.38 -4.27
N MET A 142 13.26 -10.68 -3.29
CA MET A 142 12.55 -10.33 -2.05
C MET A 142 11.30 -9.51 -2.37
N SER A 143 11.39 -8.55 -3.30
CA SER A 143 10.26 -7.74 -3.76
C SER A 143 9.23 -8.54 -4.54
N LEU A 144 9.66 -9.54 -5.33
CA LEU A 144 8.77 -10.49 -6.00
C LEU A 144 7.95 -11.27 -4.96
N ALA A 145 8.58 -11.76 -3.90
CA ALA A 145 7.91 -12.44 -2.79
C ALA A 145 6.90 -11.54 -2.06
N MET A 146 7.30 -10.30 -1.77
CA MET A 146 6.40 -9.30 -1.16
C MET A 146 5.19 -9.01 -2.05
N TYR A 147 5.37 -8.86 -3.37
CA TYR A 147 4.27 -8.61 -4.30
C TYR A 147 3.38 -9.84 -4.48
N GLY A 148 3.94 -11.05 -4.48
CA GLY A 148 3.16 -12.29 -4.50
C GLY A 148 2.20 -12.35 -3.32
N TYR A 149 2.71 -12.09 -2.11
CA TYR A 149 1.87 -12.03 -0.92
C TYR A 149 0.84 -10.89 -1.03
N LYS A 150 1.21 -9.71 -1.55
CA LYS A 150 0.27 -8.58 -1.73
C LYS A 150 -0.85 -8.87 -2.72
N CYS A 151 -0.62 -9.72 -3.72
CA CYS A 151 -1.58 -9.99 -4.80
C CYS A 151 -2.28 -11.35 -4.67
N ASP A 152 -2.10 -12.07 -3.55
CA ASP A 152 -2.67 -13.41 -3.32
C ASP A 152 -2.21 -14.44 -4.37
N VAL A 153 -0.97 -14.31 -4.87
CA VAL A 153 -0.36 -15.29 -5.77
C VAL A 153 0.20 -16.45 -4.94
N PRO A 154 -0.16 -17.71 -5.22
CA PRO A 154 0.30 -18.86 -4.42
C PRO A 154 1.81 -18.93 -4.27
N LEU A 155 2.30 -19.28 -3.08
CA LEU A 155 3.74 -19.35 -2.80
C LEU A 155 4.48 -20.29 -3.76
N GLU A 156 3.87 -21.41 -4.16
CA GLU A 156 4.46 -22.34 -5.14
C GLU A 156 4.71 -21.68 -6.50
N GLU A 157 3.79 -20.81 -6.94
CA GLU A 157 3.93 -20.06 -8.18
C GLU A 157 5.06 -19.02 -8.05
N VAL A 158 5.09 -18.28 -6.93
CA VAL A 158 6.16 -17.31 -6.64
C VAL A 158 7.52 -18.00 -6.56
N LYS A 159 7.60 -19.18 -5.94
CA LYS A 159 8.82 -19.96 -5.83
C LYS A 159 9.30 -20.41 -7.20
N LYS A 160 8.40 -20.93 -8.04
CA LYS A 160 8.74 -21.30 -9.42
C LYS A 160 9.28 -20.09 -10.19
N ASP A 161 8.56 -18.98 -10.17
CA ASP A 161 8.94 -17.76 -10.87
C ASP A 161 10.28 -17.17 -10.38
N ALA A 162 10.58 -17.30 -9.09
CA ALA A 162 11.85 -16.87 -8.53
C ALA A 162 13.02 -17.77 -8.96
N ASN A 163 12.80 -19.09 -9.05
CA ASN A 163 13.80 -20.04 -9.52
C ASN A 163 14.06 -19.89 -11.04
N ASP A 164 13.03 -19.58 -11.82
CA ASP A 164 13.19 -19.29 -13.26
C ASP A 164 14.12 -18.08 -13.51
N LEU A 165 14.25 -17.17 -12.54
CA LEU A 165 15.14 -16.01 -12.59
C LEU A 165 16.57 -16.32 -12.09
N LEU A 166 16.85 -17.51 -11.56
CA LEU A 166 18.15 -17.84 -10.96
C LEU A 166 19.31 -17.61 -11.92
N ILE A 167 19.23 -18.17 -13.12
CA ILE A 167 20.29 -18.08 -14.14
C ILE A 167 20.50 -16.61 -14.54
N GLU A 168 19.42 -15.84 -14.68
CA GLU A 168 19.51 -14.42 -15.05
C GLU A 168 20.09 -13.56 -13.93
N MET A 169 19.74 -13.84 -12.67
CA MET A 169 20.31 -13.14 -11.53
C MET A 169 21.79 -13.50 -11.36
N GLU A 170 22.14 -14.76 -11.58
CA GLU A 170 23.53 -15.22 -11.48
C GLU A 170 24.42 -14.63 -12.59
N SER A 171 23.92 -14.50 -13.82
CA SER A 171 24.69 -13.89 -14.91
C SER A 171 25.07 -12.43 -14.65
N LYS A 172 24.41 -11.77 -13.69
CA LYS A 172 24.71 -10.40 -13.25
C LYS A 172 25.80 -10.36 -12.16
N THR A 173 26.41 -11.49 -11.78
CA THR A 173 27.54 -11.55 -10.84
C THR A 173 28.76 -10.88 -11.45
N THR A 174 29.35 -9.91 -10.74
CA THR A 174 30.60 -9.24 -11.14
C THR A 174 31.79 -9.59 -10.23
N ASP A 175 31.54 -10.26 -9.10
CA ASP A 175 32.53 -10.59 -8.08
C ASP A 175 32.44 -12.09 -7.81
N GLU A 176 33.55 -12.82 -7.99
CA GLU A 176 33.64 -14.27 -7.80
C GLU A 176 33.23 -14.72 -6.37
N ASN A 177 33.31 -13.81 -5.39
CA ASN A 177 32.88 -14.12 -4.02
C ASN A 177 31.39 -13.88 -3.78
N ASN A 178 30.64 -13.45 -4.81
CA ASN A 178 29.24 -13.03 -4.71
C ASN A 178 28.35 -13.72 -5.73
N HIS A 179 28.48 -15.04 -5.84
CA HIS A 179 27.53 -15.88 -6.56
C HIS A 179 26.14 -15.84 -5.87
N PHE A 180 25.11 -15.79 -6.71
CA PHE A 180 23.70 -15.84 -6.40
C PHE A 180 23.17 -17.26 -6.65
N THR A 181 22.60 -17.84 -5.60
CA THR A 181 22.27 -19.27 -5.53
C THR A 181 20.81 -19.49 -5.17
N GLU A 182 20.34 -20.73 -5.27
CA GLU A 182 19.01 -21.13 -4.76
C GLU A 182 18.81 -20.74 -3.29
N LYS A 183 19.88 -20.77 -2.48
CA LYS A 183 19.82 -20.37 -1.07
C LYS A 183 19.44 -18.89 -0.90
N ASP A 184 19.92 -18.03 -1.79
CA ASP A 184 19.59 -16.60 -1.78
C ASP A 184 18.11 -16.38 -2.16
N ILE A 185 17.59 -17.20 -3.08
CA ILE A 185 16.16 -17.22 -3.43
C ILE A 185 15.33 -17.68 -2.24
N GLU A 186 15.69 -18.79 -1.60
CA GLU A 186 14.98 -19.31 -0.43
C GLU A 186 14.96 -18.30 0.72
N ASP A 187 16.07 -17.60 0.97
CA ASP A 187 16.13 -16.54 1.96
C ASP A 187 15.22 -15.35 1.58
N ALA A 188 15.26 -14.91 0.32
CA ALA A 188 14.42 -13.83 -0.18
C ALA A 188 12.91 -14.18 -0.11
N LEU A 189 12.55 -15.44 -0.37
CA LEU A 189 11.16 -15.93 -0.29
C LEU A 189 10.60 -15.90 1.14
N ARG A 190 11.44 -15.80 2.19
CA ARG A 190 10.98 -15.56 3.56
C ARG A 190 10.24 -14.23 3.72
N ALA A 191 10.40 -13.30 2.77
CA ALA A 191 9.63 -12.06 2.72
C ALA A 191 8.18 -12.25 2.23
N TYR A 192 7.76 -13.46 1.82
CA TYR A 192 6.37 -13.82 1.56
C TYR A 192 5.58 -13.90 2.89
N GLN A 193 5.42 -12.77 3.56
CA GLN A 193 4.78 -12.68 4.87
C GLN A 193 4.00 -11.38 5.02
N GLU A 194 3.03 -11.42 5.92
CA GLU A 194 2.13 -10.30 6.22
C GLU A 194 2.86 -9.03 6.65
N CYS A 195 3.97 -9.14 7.40
CA CYS A 195 4.72 -8.00 7.91
C CYS A 195 5.30 -7.11 6.78
N TYR A 196 5.58 -7.70 5.61
CA TYR A 196 6.13 -7.00 4.45
C TYR A 196 5.06 -6.39 3.52
N MET A 197 3.76 -6.58 3.80
CA MET A 197 2.68 -6.03 2.95
C MET A 197 2.67 -4.49 2.90
N THR A 198 3.24 -3.82 3.91
CA THR A 198 3.28 -2.36 4.01
C THR A 198 4.61 -1.77 3.56
N PHE A 199 5.49 -2.57 2.93
CA PHE A 199 6.80 -2.11 2.52
C PHE A 199 6.69 -0.93 1.53
N PRO A 200 7.32 0.23 1.80
CA PRO A 200 7.13 1.43 1.00
C PRO A 200 7.69 1.32 -0.43
N ARG A 201 6.97 1.88 -1.41
CA ARG A 201 7.38 1.92 -2.82
C ARG A 201 8.78 2.52 -3.01
N LYS A 202 9.06 3.65 -2.34
CA LYS A 202 10.37 4.33 -2.42
C LYS A 202 11.51 3.46 -1.90
N ASP A 203 11.27 2.68 -0.84
CA ASP A 203 12.29 1.81 -0.30
C ASP A 203 12.57 0.64 -1.26
N ILE A 204 11.56 0.12 -1.96
CA ILE A 204 11.76 -0.86 -3.04
C ILE A 204 12.63 -0.26 -4.14
N GLU A 205 12.35 0.96 -4.61
CA GLU A 205 13.17 1.64 -5.63
C GLU A 205 14.65 1.71 -5.24
N ILE A 206 14.91 2.10 -3.99
CA ILE A 206 16.27 2.25 -3.46
C ILE A 206 16.96 0.89 -3.38
N LEU A 207 16.30 -0.13 -2.84
CA LEU A 207 16.88 -1.46 -2.63
C LEU A 207 17.13 -2.21 -3.93
N THR A 208 16.26 -2.06 -4.92
CA THR A 208 16.33 -2.80 -6.18
C THR A 208 17.03 -2.02 -7.30
N GLY A 209 17.27 -0.72 -7.11
CA GLY A 209 17.81 0.16 -8.15
C GLY A 209 16.85 0.38 -9.33
N ILE A 210 15.58 0.01 -9.20
CA ILE A 210 14.57 0.10 -10.27
C ILE A 210 13.65 1.27 -9.97
N SER A 211 13.49 2.19 -10.93
CA SER A 211 12.53 3.29 -10.83
C SER A 211 11.08 2.78 -10.91
N ILE A 212 10.26 3.19 -9.93
CA ILE A 212 8.84 2.86 -9.77
C ILE A 212 8.06 4.18 -9.60
N PRO A 213 7.90 5.01 -10.64
CA PRO A 213 7.36 6.36 -10.48
C PRO A 213 6.01 6.39 -9.75
N ALA A 214 5.82 7.39 -8.88
CA ALA A 214 4.53 7.58 -8.22
C ALA A 214 3.45 7.90 -9.25
N ASN A 215 2.28 7.27 -9.12
CA ASN A 215 1.11 7.65 -9.90
C ASN A 215 0.77 9.13 -9.64
N LYS A 216 0.95 9.97 -10.66
CA LYS A 216 0.55 11.37 -10.60
C LYS A 216 -0.96 11.46 -10.66
N ARG A 217 -1.59 11.88 -9.55
CA ARG A 217 -2.93 12.45 -9.60
C ARG A 217 -2.78 13.88 -10.14
N ASN A 218 -3.73 14.32 -10.96
CA ASN A 218 -3.71 15.67 -11.55
C ASN A 218 -3.87 16.83 -10.54
N GLY A 219 -3.89 16.53 -9.23
CA GLY A 219 -3.98 17.50 -8.14
C GLY A 219 -5.30 18.24 -8.02
N ARG A 220 -6.23 18.05 -8.97
CA ARG A 220 -7.50 18.77 -9.01
C ARG A 220 -8.40 18.29 -7.89
N LYS A 221 -9.03 19.25 -7.20
CA LYS A 221 -10.05 18.94 -6.21
C LYS A 221 -11.27 18.35 -6.92
N GLN A 222 -12.09 17.60 -6.19
CA GLN A 222 -13.31 17.01 -6.74
C GLN A 222 -14.22 18.08 -7.37
N ALA A 223 -14.30 19.27 -6.77
CA ALA A 223 -15.07 20.39 -7.29
C ALA A 223 -14.62 20.83 -8.69
N ASP A 224 -13.30 20.89 -8.94
CA ASP A 224 -12.74 21.28 -10.23
C ASP A 224 -12.99 20.21 -11.30
N HIS A 225 -12.92 18.92 -10.91
CA HIS A 225 -13.31 17.81 -11.77
C HIS A 225 -14.79 17.89 -12.18
N ILE A 226 -15.70 18.14 -11.23
CA ILE A 226 -17.14 18.26 -11.52
C ILE A 226 -17.40 19.47 -12.42
N LYS A 227 -16.75 20.61 -12.18
CA LYS A 227 -16.86 21.80 -13.04
C LYS A 227 -16.41 21.50 -14.46
N MET A 228 -15.24 20.87 -14.63
CA MET A 228 -14.73 20.50 -15.96
C MET A 228 -15.66 19.53 -16.67
N MET A 229 -16.16 18.51 -15.96
CA MET A 229 -17.10 17.54 -16.51
C MET A 229 -18.40 18.20 -16.96
N ASN A 230 -18.96 19.12 -16.15
CA ASN A 230 -20.16 19.88 -16.50
C ASN A 230 -19.90 20.79 -17.70
N LEU A 231 -18.77 21.51 -17.75
CA LEU A 231 -18.41 22.38 -18.86
C LEU A 231 -18.27 21.60 -20.17
N ILE A 232 -17.59 20.45 -20.15
CA ILE A 232 -17.48 19.56 -21.31
C ILE A 232 -18.87 19.09 -21.76
N ARG A 233 -19.74 18.72 -20.82
CA ARG A 233 -21.10 18.25 -21.13
C ARG A 233 -21.98 19.36 -21.71
N ASP A 234 -22.03 20.51 -21.04
CA ASP A 234 -23.00 21.57 -21.29
C ASP A 234 -22.56 22.47 -22.45
N GLU A 235 -21.28 22.87 -22.48
CA GLU A 235 -20.77 23.86 -23.44
C GLU A 235 -20.16 23.20 -24.68
N ILE A 236 -19.28 22.21 -24.48
CA ILE A 236 -18.55 21.57 -25.59
C ILE A 236 -19.46 20.60 -26.34
N ASN A 237 -20.07 19.66 -25.61
CA ASN A 237 -20.96 18.66 -26.17
C ASN A 237 -22.39 19.18 -26.38
N ARG A 238 -22.69 20.42 -25.95
CA ARG A 238 -24.02 21.07 -26.04
C ARG A 238 -25.16 20.21 -25.49
N ASN A 239 -24.86 19.35 -24.53
CA ASN A 239 -25.78 18.37 -23.98
C ASN A 239 -26.41 18.86 -22.67
N VAL A 240 -26.92 20.10 -22.69
CA VAL A 240 -27.55 20.76 -21.52
C VAL A 240 -28.82 20.04 -21.04
N ASN A 241 -29.57 19.42 -21.96
CA ASN A 241 -30.83 18.75 -21.68
C ASN A 241 -30.71 17.22 -21.55
N TRP A 242 -29.52 16.69 -21.29
CA TRP A 242 -29.27 15.24 -21.18
C TRP A 242 -30.18 14.50 -20.19
N ARG A 243 -30.84 15.20 -19.26
CA ARG A 243 -31.82 14.65 -18.31
C ARG A 243 -33.26 14.66 -18.83
N GLN A 244 -33.61 15.48 -19.82
CA GLN A 244 -34.93 15.45 -20.45
C GLN A 244 -35.08 14.12 -21.21
N GLY A 245 -36.12 13.36 -20.88
CA GLY A 245 -36.42 12.06 -21.52
C GLY A 245 -35.54 10.88 -21.08
N ASN A 246 -34.31 11.12 -20.59
CA ASN A 246 -33.36 10.07 -20.20
C ASN A 246 -33.25 9.84 -18.68
N GLY A 247 -34.08 10.51 -17.89
CA GLY A 247 -34.21 10.28 -16.45
C GLY A 247 -35.08 9.05 -16.13
N ARG A 248 -34.81 8.39 -15.01
CA ARG A 248 -35.72 7.39 -14.45
C ARG A 248 -37.05 8.09 -14.15
N LYS A 249 -38.11 7.82 -14.94
CA LYS A 249 -39.47 8.33 -14.68
C LYS A 249 -39.83 8.12 -13.22
N GLU A 250 -40.35 9.16 -12.58
CA GLU A 250 -40.71 9.05 -11.17
C GLU A 250 -41.79 7.98 -11.03
N LYS A 251 -41.59 7.05 -10.09
CA LYS A 251 -42.51 5.93 -9.92
C LYS A 251 -43.92 6.39 -9.51
N LYS A 252 -44.06 7.63 -9.03
CA LYS A 252 -45.35 8.27 -8.74
C LYS A 252 -46.21 8.44 -9.99
N ASP A 253 -45.61 8.82 -11.12
CA ASP A 253 -46.34 9.10 -12.36
C ASP A 253 -46.88 7.81 -12.95
N ILE A 254 -46.09 6.73 -12.86
CA ILE A 254 -46.50 5.37 -13.26
C ILE A 254 -47.68 4.87 -12.42
N VAL A 255 -47.66 5.08 -11.10
CA VAL A 255 -48.76 4.68 -10.21
C VAL A 255 -50.01 5.53 -10.47
N LEU A 256 -49.85 6.83 -10.71
CA LEU A 256 -50.96 7.73 -11.06
C LEU A 256 -51.61 7.37 -12.40
N GLU A 257 -50.81 7.23 -13.47
CA GLU A 257 -51.30 6.80 -14.79
C GLU A 257 -52.01 5.45 -14.74
N TRP A 258 -51.46 4.48 -13.97
CA TRP A 258 -52.10 3.18 -13.79
C TRP A 258 -53.45 3.30 -13.08
N ARG A 259 -53.54 4.16 -12.07
CA ARG A 259 -54.73 4.34 -11.25
C ARG A 259 -55.83 5.15 -11.96
N ILE A 260 -55.45 6.09 -12.84
CA ILE A 260 -56.38 6.77 -13.76
C ILE A 260 -57.04 5.75 -14.69
N LYS A 261 -56.27 4.81 -15.25
CA LYS A 261 -56.79 3.76 -16.15
C LYS A 261 -57.57 2.67 -15.40
N ASN A 262 -57.28 2.44 -14.13
CA ASN A 262 -57.86 1.38 -13.30
C ASN A 262 -58.45 1.95 -12.00
N GLN A 263 -59.55 2.70 -12.10
CA GLN A 263 -60.15 3.40 -10.96
C GLN A 263 -60.61 2.47 -9.83
N LEU A 264 -61.06 1.25 -10.16
CA LEU A 264 -61.43 0.19 -9.20
C LEU A 264 -60.27 -0.78 -8.88
N GLY A 265 -59.08 -0.50 -9.39
CA GLY A 265 -57.91 -1.36 -9.24
C GLY A 265 -57.34 -1.37 -7.82
N THR A 266 -56.86 -2.54 -7.39
CA THR A 266 -56.24 -2.72 -6.06
C THR A 266 -54.73 -2.49 -6.09
N LYS A 267 -54.14 -2.19 -4.92
CA LYS A 267 -52.68 -2.09 -4.73
C LYS A 267 -51.94 -3.32 -5.27
N ALA A 268 -52.52 -4.51 -5.12
CA ALA A 268 -51.93 -5.77 -5.57
C ALA A 268 -51.90 -5.90 -7.10
N GLN A 269 -52.96 -5.48 -7.79
CA GLN A 269 -53.00 -5.46 -9.27
C GLN A 269 -51.99 -4.45 -9.83
N CYS A 270 -51.89 -3.27 -9.21
CA CYS A 270 -50.88 -2.27 -9.59
C CYS A 270 -49.45 -2.81 -9.48
N ILE A 271 -49.12 -3.51 -8.39
CA ILE A 271 -47.80 -4.15 -8.20
C ILE A 271 -47.50 -5.14 -9.32
N LYS A 272 -48.49 -6.00 -9.65
CA LYS A 272 -48.34 -7.06 -10.65
C LYS A 272 -48.16 -6.50 -12.06
N GLU A 273 -48.93 -5.47 -12.42
CA GLU A 273 -48.96 -4.93 -13.78
C GLU A 273 -47.86 -3.90 -14.05
N THR A 274 -47.46 -3.12 -13.04
CA THR A 274 -46.39 -2.11 -13.19
C THR A 274 -45.00 -2.65 -12.88
N GLY A 275 -44.89 -3.85 -12.28
CA GLY A 275 -43.63 -4.45 -11.83
C GLY A 275 -42.94 -3.66 -10.71
N LEU A 276 -43.65 -2.74 -10.05
CA LEU A 276 -43.10 -1.92 -8.97
C LEU A 276 -43.08 -2.67 -7.64
N SER A 277 -42.07 -2.41 -6.81
CA SER A 277 -41.97 -3.03 -5.49
C SER A 277 -43.14 -2.60 -4.59
N LYS A 278 -43.59 -3.50 -3.71
CA LYS A 278 -44.68 -3.24 -2.75
C LYS A 278 -44.51 -1.91 -1.99
N PRO A 279 -43.33 -1.57 -1.43
CA PRO A 279 -43.15 -0.29 -0.73
C PRO A 279 -43.34 0.93 -1.64
N THR A 280 -42.94 0.83 -2.92
CA THR A 280 -43.06 1.91 -3.89
C THR A 280 -44.52 2.19 -4.24
N VAL A 281 -45.31 1.15 -4.50
CA VAL A 281 -46.74 1.31 -4.79
C VAL A 281 -47.48 1.88 -3.59
N TYR A 282 -47.23 1.35 -2.39
CA TYR A 282 -47.90 1.83 -1.17
C TYR A 282 -47.57 3.29 -0.86
N LYS A 283 -46.31 3.71 -1.05
CA LYS A 283 -45.88 5.10 -0.85
C LYS A 283 -46.64 6.08 -1.76
N TRP A 284 -46.85 5.73 -3.02
CA TRP A 284 -47.44 6.62 -4.02
C TRP A 284 -48.93 6.42 -4.22
N TRP A 285 -49.53 5.43 -3.56
CA TRP A 285 -50.95 5.11 -3.71
C TRP A 285 -51.86 6.24 -3.21
N GLU A 286 -51.59 6.74 -2.01
CA GLU A 286 -52.39 7.82 -1.40
C GLU A 286 -52.22 9.12 -2.19
N TYR A 287 -50.99 9.47 -2.56
CA TYR A 287 -50.69 10.60 -3.44
C TYR A 287 -51.46 10.54 -4.77
N ALA A 288 -51.51 9.38 -5.41
CA ALA A 288 -52.29 9.21 -6.63
C ALA A 288 -53.81 9.33 -6.38
N GLY A 289 -54.29 8.95 -5.19
CA GLY A 289 -55.69 9.04 -4.82
C GLY A 289 -56.16 10.44 -4.50
N GLU A 290 -55.30 11.25 -3.87
CA GLU A 290 -55.57 12.66 -3.61
C GLU A 290 -55.65 13.45 -4.92
N ARG A 291 -54.73 13.19 -5.86
CA ARG A 291 -54.78 13.84 -7.18
C ARG A 291 -56.03 13.51 -7.99
N LEU A 292 -56.47 12.26 -7.96
CA LEU A 292 -57.71 11.82 -8.61
C LEU A 292 -58.98 12.45 -8.03
N LYS A 293 -58.93 13.09 -6.86
CA LYS A 293 -60.07 13.81 -6.25
C LYS A 293 -60.08 15.30 -6.59
N THR A 294 -58.94 15.85 -7.00
CA THR A 294 -58.74 17.27 -7.27
C THR A 294 -58.78 17.63 -8.76
N GLU A 295 -58.73 16.63 -9.64
CA GLU A 295 -58.96 16.73 -11.08
C GLU A 295 -60.36 16.21 -11.43
#